data_AF-A0AAF0FQ55-F1
#
_entry.id   AF-A0AAF0FQ55-F1
#
_cell.length_a   1.000
_cell.length_b   1.000
_cell.length_c   1.000
_cell.angle_alpha   90.00
_cell.angle_beta   90.00
_cell.angle_gamma   90.00
#
_symmetry.space_group_name_H-M   'P 1'
#
loop_
_entity.id
_entity.type
_entity.pdbx_description
1 polymer ?
#
loop_
_entity_poly.entity_id
_entity_poly.type
_entity_poly.pdbx_seq_one_letter_code
_entity_poly.pdbx_strand_id
1 'polypeptide(L)' 'MKTKWGSCNTGAGRIWVNLELAKKPPLCLEYIIVYEMVHLLERHHNDNFRQLMDHFMPQWKLYRDELNKSPLAHENWDY' A
#
# COMPACT_ATOMS: atom_id res chain seq x y z
N MET A 1 4.90 -0.34 -11.19
CA MET A 1 4.00 0.84 -11.28
C MET A 1 4.86 2.09 -11.21
N LYS A 2 4.52 3.21 -11.85
CA LYS A 2 5.41 4.40 -11.85
C LYS A 2 5.17 5.37 -10.69
N THR A 3 3.97 5.38 -10.12
CA THR A 3 3.53 6.43 -9.17
C THR A 3 2.81 5.93 -7.92
N LYS A 4 2.56 4.62 -7.80
CA LYS A 4 1.84 4.02 -6.68
C LYS A 4 2.57 2.79 -6.16
N TRP A 5 2.43 2.53 -4.87
CA TRP A 5 2.97 1.34 -4.20
C TRP A 5 2.08 0.10 -4.39
N GLY A 6 0.77 0.30 -4.50
CA GLY A 6 -0.21 -0.74 -4.75
C GLY A 6 -1.45 -0.20 -5.45
N SER A 7 -2.31 -1.12 -5.91
CA SER A 7 -3.67 -0.81 -6.35
C SER A 7 -4.55 -2.05 -6.30
N CYS A 8 -5.77 -1.89 -5.83
CA CYS A 8 -6.81 -2.91 -5.84
C CYS A 8 -7.82 -2.70 -6.98
N ASN A 9 -8.06 -3.74 -7.78
CA ASN A 9 -9.22 -3.83 -8.65
C ASN A 9 -10.27 -4.70 -7.95
N THR A 10 -11.24 -4.03 -7.34
CA THR A 10 -12.31 -4.67 -6.57
C THR A 10 -13.24 -5.52 -7.44
N GLY A 11 -13.52 -5.10 -8.67
CA GLY A 11 -14.40 -5.83 -9.59
C GLY A 11 -13.80 -7.15 -10.11
N ALA A 12 -12.47 -7.22 -10.23
CA ALA A 12 -11.76 -8.43 -10.64
C ALA A 12 -11.13 -9.20 -9.48
N GLY A 13 -11.22 -8.71 -8.24
CA GLY A 13 -10.56 -9.30 -7.07
C GLY A 13 -9.02 -9.37 -7.19
N ARG A 14 -8.39 -8.40 -7.86
CA ARG A 14 -6.94 -8.40 -8.13
C ARG A 14 -6.23 -7.27 -7.42
N ILE A 15 -5.15 -7.59 -6.71
CA ILE A 15 -4.26 -6.61 -6.10
C ILE A 15 -2.95 -6.58 -6.89
N TRP A 16 -2.53 -5.37 -7.25
CA TRP A 16 -1.27 -5.10 -7.90
C TRP A 16 -0.32 -4.44 -6.90
N VAL A 17 0.93 -4.87 -6.91
CA VAL A 17 1.96 -4.38 -6.00
C VAL A 17 3.15 -3.91 -6.81
N ASN A 18 3.76 -2.80 -6.40
CA ASN A 18 4.94 -2.27 -7.08
C ASN A 18 6.20 -3.08 -6.72
N LEU A 19 6.97 -3.49 -7.73
CA LEU A 19 8.21 -4.26 -7.55
C LEU A 19 9.27 -3.52 -6.73
N GLU A 20 9.24 -2.19 -6.71
CA GLU A 20 10.11 -1.37 -5.85
C GLU A 20 9.92 -1.68 -4.35
N LEU A 21 8.81 -2.28 -3.93
CA LEU A 21 8.63 -2.77 -2.56
C LEU A 21 9.59 -3.90 -2.19
N ALA A 22 10.15 -4.62 -3.17
CA ALA A 22 11.18 -5.62 -2.91
C ALA A 22 12.46 -5.02 -2.30
N LYS A 23 12.67 -3.71 -2.46
CA LYS A 23 13.79 -2.95 -1.86
C LYS A 23 13.46 -2.45 -0.45
N LYS A 24 12.24 -2.65 0.05
CA LYS A 24 11.76 -2.15 1.35
C LYS A 24 11.71 -3.29 2.38
N PRO A 25 11.64 -2.98 3.68
CA PRO A 25 11.38 -3.98 4.70
C PRO A 25 10.09 -4.78 4.38
N PRO A 26 10.05 -6.09 4.67
CA PRO A 26 8.86 -6.92 4.38
C PRO A 26 7.56 -6.38 4.99
N LEU A 27 7.64 -5.70 6.14
CA LEU A 27 6.50 -5.06 6.80
C LEU A 27 5.84 -3.98 5.94
N CYS A 28 6.60 -3.29 5.09
CA CYS A 28 6.04 -2.30 4.15
C CYS A 28 5.22 -2.98 3.04
N LEU A 29 5.63 -4.16 2.60
CA LEU A 29 4.86 -4.96 1.65
C LEU A 29 3.55 -5.43 2.28
N GLU A 30 3.62 -5.95 3.50
CA GLU A 30 2.44 -6.39 4.25
C GLU A 30 1.45 -5.24 4.46
N TYR A 31 1.94 -4.06 4.84
CA TYR A 31 1.14 -2.85 4.96
C TYR A 31 0.38 -2.51 3.66
N ILE A 32 1.06 -2.54 2.51
CA ILE A 32 0.42 -2.26 1.22
C ILE A 32 -0.62 -3.34 0.86
N ILE A 33 -0.32 -4.62 1.11
CA ILE A 33 -1.29 -5.69 0.85
C ILE A 33 -2.55 -5.50 1.70
N VAL A 34 -2.40 -5.29 3.01
CA VAL A 34 -3.54 -5.06 3.92
C VAL A 34 -4.33 -3.83 3.48
N TYR A 35 -3.66 -2.73 3.14
CA TYR A 35 -4.29 -1.51 2.64
C TYR A 35 -5.16 -1.75 1.41
N GLU A 36 -4.62 -2.45 0.40
CA GLU A 36 -5.34 -2.76 -0.83
C GLU A 36 -6.45 -3.80 -0.60
N MET A 37 -6.31 -4.69 0.38
CA MET A 37 -7.38 -5.61 0.79
C MET A 37 -8.51 -4.89 1.50
N VAL A 38 -8.22 -3.90 2.35
CA VAL A 38 -9.24 -3.09 3.03
C VAL A 38 -10.09 -2.34 1.98
N HIS A 39 -9.54 -2.00 0.81
CA HIS A 39 -10.32 -1.46 -0.30
C HIS A 39 -11.43 -2.37 -0.85
N LEU A 40 -11.38 -3.67 -0.57
CA LEU A 40 -12.48 -4.59 -0.89
C LEU A 40 -13.67 -4.40 0.06
N LEU A 41 -13.44 -3.92 1.28
CA LEU A 41 -14.46 -3.69 2.31
C LEU A 41 -14.92 -2.23 2.34
N GLU A 42 -14.00 -1.29 2.15
CA GLU A 42 -14.24 0.15 2.18
C GLU A 42 -13.43 0.86 1.09
N ARG A 43 -14.14 1.46 0.13
CA ARG A 43 -13.54 2.09 -1.04
C ARG A 43 -12.84 3.41 -0.70
N HIS A 44 -13.33 4.13 0.32
CA HIS A 44 -12.89 5.49 0.64
C HIS A 44 -12.02 5.51 1.88
N HIS A 45 -11.01 6.39 1.93
CA HIS A 45 -10.12 6.54 3.10
C HIS A 45 -10.77 7.35 4.25
N ASN A 46 -12.01 7.00 4.59
CA ASN A 46 -12.80 7.61 5.65
C ASN A 46 -12.47 6.99 7.03
N ASP A 47 -13.24 7.33 8.07
CA ASP A 47 -13.00 6.79 9.42
C ASP A 47 -13.26 5.28 9.52
N ASN A 48 -14.15 4.73 8.70
CA ASN A 48 -14.38 3.30 8.61
C ASN A 48 -13.14 2.57 8.08
N PHE A 49 -12.49 3.11 7.03
CA PHE A 49 -11.22 2.59 6.53
C PHE A 49 -10.14 2.58 7.62
N ARG A 50 -10.03 3.68 8.38
CA ARG A 50 -9.04 3.77 9.47
C ARG A 50 -9.33 2.76 10.58
N GLN A 51 -10.60 2.56 10.94
CA GLN A 51 -10.99 1.54 11.92
C GLN A 51 -10.65 0.12 11.44
N LEU A 52 -10.88 -0.19 10.16
CA LEU A 52 -10.50 -1.47 9.57
C LEU A 52 -8.98 -1.65 9.57
N MET A 53 -8.22 -0.62 9.21
CA MET A 53 -6.75 -0.65 9.29
C MET A 53 -6.26 -0.82 10.73
N ASP A 54 -6.84 -0.09 11.70
CA ASP A 54 -6.50 -0.21 13.12
C ASP A 54 -6.84 -1.61 13.66
N HIS A 55 -7.89 -2.27 13.14
CA HIS A 55 -8.27 -3.63 13.50
C HIS A 55 -7.32 -4.69 12.91
N PHE A 56 -7.05 -4.63 11.61
CA PHE A 56 -6.25 -5.65 10.91
C PHE A 56 -4.75 -5.45 11.07
N MET A 57 -4.30 -4.22 11.25
CA MET A 57 -2.88 -3.89 11.39
C MET A 57 -2.70 -2.67 12.30
N PRO A 58 -2.81 -2.80 13.64
CA PRO A 58 -2.79 -1.66 14.58
C PRO A 58 -1.58 -0.72 14.44
N GLN A 59 -0.46 -1.24 13.94
CA GLN A 59 0.79 -0.49 13.74
C GLN A 59 0.94 0.13 12.32
N TRP A 60 -0.11 0.11 11.50
CA TRP A 60 -0.04 0.53 10.09
C TRP A 60 0.49 1.96 9.89
N LYS A 61 0.28 2.86 10.86
CA LYS A 61 0.81 4.23 10.83
C LYS A 61 2.34 4.25 10.83
N LEU A 62 2.97 3.39 11.64
CA LEU A 62 4.42 3.25 11.69
C LEU A 62 4.98 2.73 10.37
N TYR A 63 4.33 1.73 9.77
CA TYR A 63 4.77 1.16 8.49
C TYR A 63 4.55 2.11 7.31
N ARG A 64 3.47 2.90 7.35
CA ARG A 64 3.24 3.99 6.40
C ARG A 64 4.36 5.03 6.48
N ASP A 65 4.71 5.43 7.70
CA ASP A 65 5.74 6.44 7.91
C ASP A 65 7.11 5.89 7.48
N GLU A 66 7.41 4.62 7.75
CA GLU A 66 8.60 3.92 7.23
C GLU A 66 8.64 3.89 5.70
N LEU A 67 7.53 3.54 5.06
CA LEU A 67 7.41 3.51 3.60
C LEU A 67 7.64 4.91 3.00
N ASN A 68 7.17 5.96 3.68
CA ASN A 68 7.28 7.35 3.23
C ASN A 68 8.69 7.94 3.37
N LYS A 69 9.56 7.39 4.22
CA LYS A 69 10.98 7.82 4.31
C LYS A 69 11.75 7.62 3.01
N SER A 70 11.21 6.81 2.12
CA SER A 70 11.94 6.25 1.01
C SER A 70 11.01 6.18 -0.21
N PRO A 71 10.55 7.34 -0.73
CA PRO A 71 9.52 7.44 -1.75
C PRO A 71 9.92 6.75 -3.05
N LEU A 72 8.93 6.44 -3.89
CA LEU A 72 9.18 5.88 -5.22
C LEU A 72 10.15 6.78 -5.98
N ALA A 73 11.31 6.23 -6.34
CA ALA A 73 12.17 6.88 -7.31
C ALA A 73 11.41 6.88 -8.64
N HIS A 74 11.04 8.06 -9.14
CA HIS A 74 10.63 8.19 -10.52
C HIS A 74 11.91 8.15 -11.35
N GLU A 75 12.46 6.95 -11.54
CA GLU A 75 13.62 6.78 -12.40
C GLU A 75 13.17 6.95 -13.85
N ASN A 76 13.31 8.16 -14.38
CA ASN A 76 13.40 8.34 -15.82
C ASN A 76 14.75 7.78 -16.25
N TRP A 77 14.73 6.53 -16.74
CA TRP A 77 15.85 5.98 -17.47
C TRP A 77 15.76 6.51 -18.90
N ASP A 78 16.49 7.59 -19.19
CA ASP A 78 16.83 7.95 -20.55
C ASP A 78 18.00 7.05 -20.99
N TYR A 79 17.80 6.29 -22.07
CA TYR A 79 18.81 5.45 -22.72
C TYR A 79 19.62 6.28 -23.73
#